data_AF-A0A7L4TMU9-F1
#
_entry.id   AF-A0A7L4TMU9-F1
#
_cell.length_a   1.000
_cell.length_b   1.000
_cell.length_c   1.000
_cell.angle_alpha   90.00
_cell.angle_beta   90.00
_cell.angle_gamma   90.00
#
_symmetry.space_group_name_H-M   'P 1'
#
loop_
_entity.id
_entity.type
_entity.pdbx_description
1 polymer ?
#
loop_
_entity_poly.entity_id
_entity_poly.type
_entity_poly.pdbx_seq_one_letter_code
_entity_poly.pdbx_strand_id
1 'polypeptide(L)'
;MKKILCLVSAAFLVLSSCSSDSDSAKESSILVKKVIYTDSDGATTSDVTYNGNKIVKSTDSDGEFTVYTYTGDVITKSESFDADGKSEYSTEYTYVGGKLASSVRKSASDTEYNRKTKYTHNADGTIAYEEFRVNIATGVEGEYGYIGKYTYANGNLVKEENSYYGSESVITSEYDTKNNPFKNITGFSLLIGDHSSNSNNVLKRTFNSKGSSTPTVETYIFEYDSKNYPTKMTTNTQSGTSVITETTEFIY
;
A
#
# COMPACT_ATOMS: atom_id res chain seq x y z
N MET A 1 -58.35 -7.56 42.04
CA MET A 1 -58.91 -8.21 40.84
C MET A 1 -57.95 -9.31 40.41
N LYS A 2 -58.46 -10.55 40.28
CA LYS A 2 -57.94 -11.75 39.58
C LYS A 2 -56.51 -12.22 39.95
N LYS A 3 -56.35 -13.32 40.71
CA LYS A 3 -56.34 -14.75 40.28
C LYS A 3 -55.05 -15.05 39.46
N ILE A 4 -54.20 -16.04 39.70
CA ILE A 4 -54.36 -17.44 40.17
C ILE A 4 -52.97 -18.01 40.52
N LEU A 5 -52.96 -18.92 41.49
CA LEU A 5 -51.88 -19.80 41.94
C LEU A 5 -51.67 -20.96 40.94
N CYS A 6 -50.45 -21.41 40.67
CA CYS A 6 -50.16 -22.84 40.41
C CYS A 6 -48.66 -23.17 40.53
N LEU A 7 -48.37 -24.13 41.40
CA LEU A 7 -47.16 -24.97 41.42
C LEU A 7 -46.97 -25.71 40.08
N VAL A 8 -45.74 -26.05 39.69
CA VAL A 8 -45.32 -27.42 39.29
C VAL A 8 -43.79 -27.54 39.42
N SER A 9 -43.39 -28.70 39.93
CA SER A 9 -42.04 -29.18 40.22
C SER A 9 -41.27 -29.71 39.01
N ALA A 10 -39.93 -29.67 39.12
CA ALA A 10 -38.91 -30.61 38.63
C ALA A 10 -38.89 -31.08 37.16
N ALA A 11 -37.78 -30.77 36.47
CA ALA A 11 -37.03 -31.76 35.66
C ALA A 11 -35.63 -31.21 35.30
N PHE A 12 -34.59 -31.90 35.78
CA PHE A 12 -33.24 -31.85 35.23
C PHE A 12 -33.26 -32.47 33.83
N LEU A 13 -32.85 -31.74 32.80
CA LEU A 13 -32.25 -32.32 31.59
C LEU A 13 -31.12 -31.41 31.11
N VAL A 14 -29.91 -31.88 31.35
CA VAL A 14 -28.67 -31.38 30.77
C VAL A 14 -28.71 -31.77 29.30
N LEU A 15 -28.93 -30.80 28.41
CA LEU A 15 -28.73 -30.99 26.98
C LEU A 15 -27.38 -30.37 26.62
N SER A 16 -26.39 -31.25 26.57
CA SER A 16 -25.13 -31.05 25.84
C SER A 16 -25.45 -30.81 24.37
N SER A 17 -25.51 -29.53 23.96
CA SER A 17 -25.47 -29.19 22.54
C SER A 17 -24.01 -29.07 22.14
N CYS A 18 -23.45 -30.17 21.64
CA CYS A 18 -22.38 -30.13 20.66
C CYS A 18 -22.93 -29.41 19.43
N SER A 19 -22.83 -28.08 19.41
CA SER A 19 -22.76 -27.38 18.14
C SER A 19 -21.41 -27.77 17.56
N SER A 20 -21.43 -28.62 16.54
CA SER A 20 -20.31 -28.77 15.64
C SER A 20 -19.94 -27.37 15.17
N ASP A 21 -18.85 -26.83 15.68
CA ASP A 21 -18.13 -25.76 15.01
C ASP A 21 -17.72 -26.36 13.68
N SER A 22 -18.57 -26.15 12.67
CA SER A 22 -18.11 -26.14 11.31
C SER A 22 -17.13 -24.98 11.25
N ASP A 23 -15.85 -25.31 11.45
CA ASP A 23 -14.73 -24.57 10.90
C ASP A 23 -15.06 -24.41 9.41
N SER A 24 -15.80 -23.35 9.11
CA SER A 24 -15.85 -22.77 7.80
C SER A 24 -14.41 -22.36 7.57
N ALA A 25 -13.66 -23.23 6.90
CA ALA A 25 -12.29 -23.00 6.53
C ALA A 25 -12.26 -21.59 5.93
N LYS A 26 -11.69 -20.64 6.68
CA LYS A 26 -11.47 -19.29 6.18
C LYS A 26 -10.72 -19.50 4.87
N GLU A 27 -11.32 -19.10 3.75
CA GLU A 27 -10.63 -19.15 2.48
C GLU A 27 -9.28 -18.47 2.69
N SER A 28 -8.20 -19.23 2.44
CA SER A 28 -6.85 -18.71 2.55
C SER A 28 -6.73 -17.50 1.63
N SER A 29 -6.31 -16.36 2.18
CA SER A 29 -6.12 -15.15 1.39
C SER A 29 -5.10 -15.40 0.28
N ILE A 30 -5.35 -14.83 -0.89
CA ILE A 30 -4.45 -14.92 -2.05
C ILE A 30 -3.37 -13.87 -1.89
N LEU A 31 -2.11 -14.29 -1.98
CA LEU A 31 -0.94 -13.43 -1.81
C LEU A 31 -0.01 -13.68 -2.98
N VAL A 32 0.47 -12.61 -3.61
CA VAL A 32 1.47 -12.72 -4.66
C VAL A 32 2.77 -13.29 -4.09
N LYS A 33 3.31 -14.34 -4.68
CA LYS A 33 4.57 -14.96 -4.28
C LYS A 33 5.74 -14.52 -5.14
N LYS A 34 5.48 -14.16 -6.40
CA LYS A 34 6.49 -13.71 -7.35
C LYS A 34 5.94 -12.67 -8.29
N VAL A 35 6.72 -11.63 -8.51
CA VAL A 35 6.49 -10.59 -9.52
C VAL A 35 7.58 -10.73 -10.57
N ILE A 36 7.21 -10.73 -11.84
CA ILE A 36 8.15 -10.73 -12.96
C ILE A 36 7.94 -9.43 -13.72
N TYR A 37 8.92 -8.56 -13.73
CA TYR A 37 8.90 -7.32 -14.50
C TYR A 37 9.72 -7.51 -15.77
N THR A 38 9.25 -7.01 -16.92
CA THR A 38 9.96 -7.13 -18.20
C THR A 38 9.85 -5.83 -18.99
N ASP A 39 11.01 -5.30 -19.36
CA ASP A 39 11.19 -4.09 -20.17
C ASP A 39 12.09 -4.37 -21.39
N SER A 40 12.72 -3.33 -21.96
CA SER A 40 13.64 -3.46 -23.09
C SER A 40 14.95 -4.17 -22.77
N ASP A 41 15.38 -4.14 -21.51
CA ASP A 41 16.68 -4.62 -21.05
C ASP A 41 16.60 -6.07 -20.56
N GLY A 42 15.41 -6.54 -20.22
CA GLY A 42 15.12 -7.94 -19.97
C GLY A 42 14.06 -8.15 -18.91
N ALA A 43 14.06 -9.34 -18.32
CA ALA A 43 13.17 -9.69 -17.23
C ALA A 43 13.93 -9.69 -15.88
N THR A 44 13.36 -9.03 -14.89
CA THR A 44 13.76 -9.12 -13.47
C THR A 44 12.64 -9.75 -12.66
N THR A 45 12.98 -10.36 -11.53
CA THR A 45 11.98 -11.02 -10.68
C THR A 45 12.12 -10.61 -9.23
N SER A 46 11.00 -10.51 -8.52
CA SER A 46 10.94 -10.32 -7.07
C SER A 46 10.18 -11.48 -6.42
N ASP A 47 10.83 -12.23 -5.55
CA ASP A 47 10.25 -13.30 -4.74
C ASP A 47 9.78 -12.74 -3.39
N VAL A 48 8.53 -13.02 -3.00
CA VAL A 48 7.89 -12.46 -1.80
C VAL A 48 7.56 -13.56 -0.78
N THR A 49 7.92 -13.32 0.47
CA THR A 49 7.73 -14.26 1.59
C THR A 49 6.84 -13.65 2.67
N TYR A 50 6.09 -14.50 3.36
CA TYR A 50 5.05 -14.08 4.31
C TYR A 50 5.06 -14.89 5.61
N ASN A 51 4.54 -14.28 6.67
CA ASN A 51 4.10 -14.94 7.89
C ASN A 51 2.59 -14.73 8.04
N GLY A 52 1.79 -15.74 7.68
CA GLY A 52 0.36 -15.56 7.43
C GLY A 52 0.16 -14.56 6.30
N ASN A 53 -0.59 -13.49 6.54
CA ASN A 53 -0.81 -12.41 5.57
C ASN A 53 0.15 -11.21 5.75
N LYS A 54 1.12 -11.29 6.68
CA LYS A 54 2.12 -10.24 6.88
C LYS A 54 3.29 -10.49 5.94
N ILE A 55 3.62 -9.51 5.09
CA ILE A 55 4.81 -9.58 4.24
C ILE A 55 6.04 -9.57 5.15
N VAL A 56 7.01 -10.43 4.87
CA VAL A 56 8.25 -10.53 5.64
C VAL A 56 9.40 -9.95 4.85
N LYS A 57 9.54 -10.39 3.60
CA LYS A 57 10.66 -10.01 2.74
C LYS A 57 10.27 -10.10 1.25
N SER A 58 10.72 -9.13 0.46
CA SER A 58 10.84 -9.25 -1.00
C SER A 58 12.33 -9.36 -1.37
N THR A 59 12.68 -10.21 -2.33
CA THR A 59 14.06 -10.40 -2.80
C THR A 59 14.08 -10.36 -4.31
N ASP A 60 14.89 -9.45 -4.86
CA ASP A 60 15.00 -9.23 -6.29
C ASP A 60 16.07 -10.16 -6.90
N SER A 61 16.01 -10.35 -8.22
CA SER A 61 16.82 -11.34 -8.95
C SER A 61 18.33 -11.05 -8.92
N ASP A 62 18.72 -9.81 -8.64
CA ASP A 62 20.10 -9.37 -8.44
C ASP A 62 20.60 -9.55 -7.00
N GLY A 63 19.71 -9.97 -6.09
CA GLY A 63 20.01 -10.24 -4.68
C GLY A 63 19.65 -9.10 -3.73
N GLU A 64 19.25 -7.93 -4.23
CA GLU A 64 18.71 -6.86 -3.39
C GLU A 64 17.44 -7.32 -2.69
N PHE A 65 17.16 -6.77 -1.50
CA PHE A 65 15.97 -7.19 -0.76
C PHE A 65 15.42 -6.13 0.18
N THR A 66 14.12 -6.20 0.43
CA THR A 66 13.44 -5.39 1.43
C THR A 66 12.83 -6.27 2.51
N VAL A 67 13.01 -5.92 3.78
CA VAL A 67 12.35 -6.57 4.93
C VAL A 67 11.35 -5.65 5.60
N TYR A 68 10.30 -6.24 6.18
CA TYR A 68 9.21 -5.50 6.80
C TYR A 68 9.05 -5.87 8.28
N THR A 69 8.93 -4.85 9.13
CA THR A 69 8.70 -5.00 10.57
C THR A 69 7.30 -4.55 10.93
N TYR A 70 6.66 -5.29 11.82
CA TYR A 70 5.28 -5.06 12.27
C TYR A 70 5.19 -4.78 13.76
N THR A 71 4.20 -3.98 14.15
CA THR A 71 3.67 -3.93 15.51
C THR A 71 2.19 -4.24 15.46
N GLY A 72 1.76 -5.37 16.02
CA GLY A 72 0.41 -5.87 15.77
C GLY A 72 0.19 -6.09 14.28
N ASP A 73 -0.85 -5.49 13.71
CA ASP A 73 -1.24 -5.66 12.30
C ASP A 73 -0.87 -4.46 11.40
N VAL A 74 0.01 -3.57 11.86
CA VAL A 74 0.51 -2.45 11.07
C VAL A 74 2.01 -2.57 10.80
N ILE A 75 2.44 -2.17 9.61
CA ILE A 75 3.86 -2.12 9.20
C ILE A 75 4.48 -0.89 9.86
N THR A 76 5.49 -1.07 10.71
CA THR A 76 6.17 0.04 11.39
C THR A 76 7.53 0.37 10.78
N LYS A 77 8.09 -0.52 9.96
CA LYS A 77 9.36 -0.26 9.27
C LYS A 77 9.47 -1.08 7.98
N SER A 78 10.10 -0.50 6.97
CA SER A 78 10.68 -1.20 5.82
C SER A 78 12.17 -0.87 5.71
N GLU A 79 12.99 -1.84 5.35
CA GLU A 79 14.44 -1.67 5.19
C GLU A 79 14.90 -2.38 3.93
N SER A 80 15.56 -1.64 3.05
CA SER A 80 16.12 -2.13 1.80
C SER A 80 17.64 -2.30 1.94
N PHE A 81 18.13 -3.39 1.36
CA PHE A 81 19.52 -3.82 1.43
C PHE A 81 20.01 -4.21 0.04
N ASP A 82 21.29 -3.96 -0.21
CA ASP A 82 21.97 -4.49 -1.38
C ASP A 82 22.16 -6.01 -1.28
N ALA A 83 22.68 -6.62 -2.35
CA ALA A 83 22.93 -8.05 -2.43
C ALA A 83 23.93 -8.57 -1.37
N ASP A 84 24.79 -7.70 -0.85
CA ASP A 84 25.75 -8.01 0.23
C ASP A 84 25.13 -7.84 1.63
N GLY A 85 23.87 -7.42 1.72
CA GLY A 85 23.15 -7.21 2.97
C GLY A 85 23.48 -5.89 3.66
N LYS A 86 24.07 -4.92 2.97
CA LYS A 86 24.31 -3.58 3.48
C LYS A 86 23.04 -2.74 3.31
N SER A 87 22.66 -2.03 4.36
CA SER A 87 21.49 -1.14 4.33
C SER A 87 21.68 -0.02 3.31
N GLU A 88 20.67 0.20 2.48
CA GLU A 88 20.63 1.30 1.50
C GLU A 88 19.72 2.42 1.98
N TYR A 89 18.49 2.08 2.37
CA TYR A 89 17.56 3.00 2.99
C TYR A 89 16.55 2.27 3.87
N SER A 90 15.93 3.01 4.77
CA SER A 90 14.83 2.53 5.60
C SER A 90 13.72 3.56 5.67
N THR A 91 12.49 3.11 5.89
CA THR A 91 11.35 3.97 6.19
C THR A 91 10.71 3.51 7.48
N GLU A 92 10.58 4.42 8.45
CA GLU A 92 9.88 4.19 9.71
C GLU A 92 8.50 4.84 9.66
N TYR A 93 7.47 4.10 10.08
CA TYR A 93 6.07 4.54 10.03
C TYR A 93 5.52 4.72 11.44
N THR A 94 4.88 5.86 11.68
CA THR A 94 4.22 6.17 12.97
C THR A 94 2.72 6.33 12.75
N TYR A 95 1.93 5.72 13.63
CA TYR A 95 0.47 5.73 13.57
C TYR A 95 -0.12 6.42 14.79
N VAL A 96 -1.20 7.17 14.58
CA VAL A 96 -2.02 7.77 15.65
C VAL A 96 -3.48 7.47 15.35
N GLY A 97 -4.20 6.91 16.33
CA GLY A 97 -5.61 6.52 16.14
C GLY A 97 -5.82 5.52 15.00
N GLY A 98 -4.86 4.62 14.75
CA GLY A 98 -4.92 3.62 13.68
C GLY A 98 -4.65 4.16 12.27
N LYS A 99 -4.30 5.46 12.13
CA LYS A 99 -4.00 6.11 10.85
C LYS A 99 -2.53 6.48 10.76
N LEU A 100 -1.94 6.41 9.57
CA LEU A 100 -0.55 6.83 9.35
C LEU A 100 -0.43 8.34 9.62
N ALA A 101 0.40 8.69 10.60
CA ALA A 101 0.60 10.07 11.05
C ALA A 101 1.91 10.66 10.51
N SER A 102 2.96 9.84 10.36
CA SER A 102 4.19 10.25 9.70
C SER A 102 5.01 9.06 9.19
N SER A 103 5.86 9.33 8.21
CA SER A 103 6.95 8.45 7.77
C SER A 103 8.29 9.17 7.87
N VAL A 104 9.36 8.43 8.17
CA VAL A 104 10.74 8.95 8.15
C VAL A 104 11.59 8.04 7.29
N ARG A 105 12.03 8.55 6.13
CA ARG A 105 12.96 7.87 5.22
C ARG A 105 14.39 8.28 5.55
N LYS A 106 15.26 7.28 5.74
CA LYS A 106 16.69 7.43 6.03
C LYS A 106 17.48 6.78 4.91
N SER A 107 18.36 7.53 4.26
CA SER A 107 19.31 6.98 3.28
C SER A 107 20.62 6.65 4.00
N ALA A 108 21.19 5.46 3.77
CA ALA A 108 22.47 5.09 4.33
C ALA A 108 23.64 5.92 3.76
N SER A 109 23.44 6.53 2.58
CA SER A 109 24.41 7.42 1.94
C SER A 109 24.29 8.89 2.36
N ASP A 110 23.15 9.30 2.94
CA ASP A 110 22.96 10.68 3.41
C ASP A 110 23.40 10.77 4.87
N THR A 111 24.37 11.65 5.13
CA THR A 111 24.95 11.84 6.46
C THR A 111 24.48 13.13 7.13
N GLU A 112 23.68 13.95 6.45
CA GLU A 112 23.24 15.24 6.93
C GLU A 112 21.73 15.27 7.26
N TYR A 113 20.89 14.69 6.40
CA TYR A 113 19.44 14.78 6.54
C TYR A 113 18.70 13.46 6.32
N ASN A 114 17.67 13.24 7.14
CA ASN A 114 16.58 12.32 6.83
C ASN A 114 15.41 13.08 6.22
N ARG A 115 14.51 12.39 5.51
CA ARG A 115 13.25 12.97 5.03
C ARG A 115 12.10 12.50 5.91
N LYS A 116 11.28 13.43 6.37
CA LYS A 116 10.08 13.13 7.16
C LYS A 116 8.85 13.67 6.46
N THR A 117 7.84 12.83 6.29
CA THR A 117 6.53 13.27 5.81
C THR A 117 5.54 13.21 6.96
N LYS A 118 4.81 14.30 7.21
CA LYS A 118 3.71 14.33 8.18
C LYS A 118 2.38 14.31 7.45
N TYR A 119 1.41 13.60 7.99
CA TYR A 119 0.09 13.43 7.39
C TYR A 119 -1.01 13.94 8.31
N THR A 120 -1.92 14.74 7.75
CA THR A 120 -3.10 15.27 8.45
C THR A 120 -4.37 14.73 7.80
N HIS A 121 -5.14 13.94 8.55
CA HIS A 121 -6.38 13.34 8.09
C HIS A 121 -7.55 14.29 8.34
N ASN A 122 -8.13 14.82 7.27
CA ASN A 122 -9.16 15.85 7.34
C ASN A 122 -10.58 15.26 7.48
N ALA A 123 -11.51 16.07 7.98
CA ALA A 123 -12.92 15.66 8.14
C ALA A 123 -13.64 15.45 6.80
N ASP A 124 -13.15 16.05 5.72
CA ASP A 124 -13.68 15.88 4.35
C ASP A 124 -13.22 14.59 3.66
N GLY A 125 -12.44 13.74 4.36
CA GLY A 125 -11.91 12.49 3.83
C GLY A 125 -10.61 12.63 3.04
N THR A 126 -10.08 13.84 2.88
CA THR A 126 -8.75 14.06 2.28
C THR A 126 -7.63 13.88 3.31
N ILE A 127 -6.40 13.67 2.81
CA ILE A 127 -5.21 13.59 3.65
C ILE A 127 -4.19 14.60 3.14
N ALA A 128 -3.91 15.65 3.91
CA ALA A 128 -2.84 16.58 3.59
C ALA A 128 -1.49 15.99 4.02
N TYR A 129 -0.42 16.34 3.32
CA TYR A 129 0.94 15.97 3.70
C TYR A 129 1.94 17.09 3.46
N GLU A 130 3.03 17.04 4.23
CA GLU A 130 4.15 17.97 4.13
C GLU A 130 5.46 17.25 4.44
N GLU A 131 6.47 17.50 3.62
CA GLU A 131 7.82 16.97 3.80
C GLU A 131 8.76 17.95 4.51
N PHE A 132 9.60 17.39 5.35
CA PHE A 132 10.62 18.06 6.14
C PHE A 132 11.96 17.37 5.94
N ARG A 133 13.04 18.14 6.02
CA ARG A 133 14.38 17.59 6.28
C ARG A 133 14.59 17.52 7.79
N VAL A 134 15.12 16.41 8.28
CA VAL A 134 15.47 16.24 9.68
C VAL A 134 16.97 16.12 9.78
N ASN A 135 17.64 17.10 10.38
CA ASN A 135 19.08 17.06 10.56
C ASN A 135 19.48 15.87 11.44
N ILE A 136 20.38 15.02 10.95
CA ILE A 136 20.71 13.75 11.61
C ILE A 136 21.40 13.98 12.96
N ALA A 137 22.29 14.97 13.05
CA ALA A 137 23.06 15.24 14.27
C ALA A 137 22.23 15.86 15.39
N THR A 138 21.24 16.69 15.06
CA THR A 138 20.49 17.50 16.03
C THR A 138 19.03 17.07 16.20
N GLY A 139 18.47 16.32 15.25
CA GLY A 139 17.06 15.96 15.19
C GLY A 139 16.13 17.13 14.83
N VAL A 140 16.67 18.31 14.51
CA VAL A 140 15.87 19.49 14.17
C VAL A 140 15.23 19.33 12.79
N GLU A 141 13.93 19.63 12.71
CA GLU A 141 13.19 19.64 11.45
C GLU A 141 13.29 21.00 10.77
N GLY A 142 13.53 21.00 9.46
CA GLY A 142 13.45 22.16 8.60
C GLY A 142 12.52 21.90 7.41
N GLU A 143 11.90 22.95 6.89
CA GLU A 143 11.01 22.85 5.74
C GLU A 143 11.76 22.30 4.51
N TYR A 144 11.15 21.34 3.81
CA TYR A 144 11.64 20.87 2.51
C TYR A 144 10.93 21.56 1.34
N GLY A 145 9.75 22.14 1.60
CA GLY A 145 8.97 22.86 0.58
C GLY A 145 8.12 21.95 -0.33
N TYR A 146 8.00 20.66 -0.01
CA TYR A 146 7.10 19.73 -0.70
C TYR A 146 5.84 19.50 0.14
N ILE A 147 4.69 19.94 -0.38
CA ILE A 147 3.39 19.83 0.27
C ILE A 147 2.38 19.24 -0.70
N GLY A 148 1.33 18.62 -0.16
CA GLY A 148 0.25 18.14 -1.01
C GLY A 148 -0.94 17.59 -0.26
N LYS A 149 -1.82 16.96 -1.04
CA LYS A 149 -3.07 16.40 -0.57
C LYS A 149 -3.47 15.20 -1.40
N TYR A 150 -3.80 14.11 -0.72
CA TYR A 150 -4.39 12.91 -1.29
C TYR A 150 -5.91 12.94 -1.15
N THR A 151 -6.59 12.49 -2.19
CA THR A 151 -8.03 12.22 -2.18
C THR A 151 -8.26 10.75 -2.49
N TYR A 152 -8.94 10.05 -1.59
CA TYR A 152 -9.28 8.64 -1.75
C TYR A 152 -10.76 8.46 -2.03
N ALA A 153 -11.09 7.49 -2.88
CA ALA A 153 -12.45 7.01 -3.06
C ALA A 153 -12.43 5.48 -3.08
N ASN A 154 -13.31 4.85 -2.30
CA ASN A 154 -13.43 3.38 -2.22
C ASN A 154 -12.10 2.65 -1.96
N GLY A 155 -11.21 3.25 -1.15
CA GLY A 155 -9.90 2.66 -0.82
C GLY A 155 -8.85 2.78 -1.93
N ASN A 156 -9.04 3.70 -2.89
CA ASN A 156 -8.11 3.96 -3.99
C ASN A 156 -7.71 5.45 -4.04
N LEU A 157 -6.43 5.74 -4.26
CA LEU A 157 -5.91 7.10 -4.45
C LEU A 157 -6.35 7.67 -5.82
N VAL A 158 -7.47 8.40 -5.86
CA VAL A 158 -8.03 8.91 -7.12
C VAL A 158 -7.40 10.23 -7.57
N LYS A 159 -6.82 10.97 -6.64
CA LYS A 159 -6.20 12.27 -6.94
C LYS A 159 -5.12 12.62 -5.93
N GLU A 160 -4.00 13.12 -6.45
CA GLU A 160 -2.93 13.78 -5.69
C GLU A 160 -2.76 15.21 -6.22
N GLU A 161 -2.74 16.17 -5.32
CA GLU A 161 -2.36 17.57 -5.59
C GLU A 161 -1.09 17.84 -4.82
N ASN A 162 -0.02 18.26 -5.49
CA ASN A 162 1.24 18.56 -4.82
C ASN A 162 1.88 19.84 -5.35
N SER A 163 2.76 20.41 -4.54
CA SER A 163 3.52 21.61 -4.87
C SER A 163 4.93 21.50 -4.30
N TYR A 164 5.90 21.82 -5.15
CA TYR A 164 7.30 21.97 -4.74
C TYR A 164 7.76 23.40 -5.00
N TYR A 165 8.01 24.17 -3.94
CA TYR A 165 8.38 25.59 -4.04
C TYR A 165 7.49 26.40 -5.01
N GLY A 166 6.16 26.15 -4.97
CA GLY A 166 5.17 26.83 -5.81
C GLY A 166 4.96 26.22 -7.21
N SER A 167 5.72 25.19 -7.56
CA SER A 167 5.51 24.40 -8.78
C SER A 167 4.46 23.33 -8.52
N GLU A 168 3.23 23.58 -8.96
CA GLU A 168 2.07 22.74 -8.70
C GLU A 168 1.93 21.61 -9.74
N SER A 169 1.54 20.42 -9.27
CA SER A 169 1.13 19.32 -10.12
C SER A 169 -0.12 18.62 -9.58
N VAL A 170 -0.90 18.05 -10.49
CA VAL A 170 -2.09 17.25 -10.19
C VAL A 170 -1.99 15.93 -10.92
N ILE A 171 -2.09 14.84 -10.17
CA ILE A 171 -2.16 13.48 -10.69
C ILE A 171 -3.57 12.98 -10.45
N THR A 172 -4.25 12.49 -11.48
CA THR A 172 -5.53 11.80 -11.35
C THR A 172 -5.41 10.36 -11.77
N SER A 173 -6.13 9.46 -11.10
CA SER A 173 -6.06 8.02 -11.36
C SER A 173 -7.45 7.42 -11.50
N GLU A 174 -7.59 6.56 -12.50
CA GLU A 174 -8.81 5.80 -12.80
C GLU A 174 -8.56 4.32 -12.47
N TYR A 175 -9.56 3.63 -11.92
CA TYR A 175 -9.41 2.28 -11.37
C TYR A 175 -10.42 1.31 -11.97
N ASP A 176 -10.07 0.03 -11.96
CA ASP A 176 -11.01 -1.05 -12.16
C ASP A 176 -11.80 -1.39 -10.87
N THR A 177 -12.52 -2.52 -10.89
CA THR A 177 -13.21 -3.08 -9.72
C THR A 177 -12.58 -4.39 -9.22
N LYS A 178 -11.42 -4.78 -9.76
CA LYS A 178 -10.74 -6.06 -9.51
C LYS A 178 -9.72 -5.89 -8.39
N ASN A 179 -9.22 -6.98 -7.83
CA ASN A 179 -8.33 -6.90 -6.67
C ASN A 179 -6.94 -6.41 -7.07
N ASN A 180 -6.36 -5.50 -6.28
CA ASN A 180 -4.94 -5.18 -6.36
C ASN A 180 -4.10 -6.42 -5.93
N PRO A 181 -2.93 -6.70 -6.55
CA PRO A 181 -2.08 -7.84 -6.20
C PRO A 181 -1.73 -7.92 -4.71
N PHE A 182 -1.57 -6.75 -4.06
CA PHE A 182 -1.11 -6.63 -2.68
C PHE A 182 -2.25 -6.37 -1.67
N LYS A 183 -3.52 -6.40 -2.12
CA LYS A 183 -4.71 -6.05 -1.32
C LYS A 183 -4.83 -6.84 0.00
N ASN A 184 -4.40 -8.10 0.01
CA ASN A 184 -4.54 -8.98 1.16
C ASN A 184 -3.37 -8.90 2.16
N ILE A 185 -2.34 -8.10 1.88
CA ILE A 185 -1.21 -7.95 2.78
C ILE A 185 -1.66 -7.14 4.00
N THR A 186 -1.53 -7.74 5.19
CA THR A 186 -1.93 -7.11 6.45
C THR A 186 -1.19 -5.79 6.64
N GLY A 187 -1.95 -4.73 6.94
CA GLY A 187 -1.43 -3.38 7.21
C GLY A 187 -0.96 -2.58 5.99
N PHE A 188 -0.86 -3.21 4.81
CA PHE A 188 -0.29 -2.57 3.62
C PHE A 188 -1.15 -1.42 3.08
N SER A 189 -2.48 -1.55 3.17
CA SER A 189 -3.44 -0.50 2.78
C SER A 189 -3.37 0.77 3.66
N LEU A 190 -2.60 0.75 4.75
CA LEU A 190 -2.38 1.93 5.60
C LEU A 190 -1.18 2.77 5.14
N LEU A 191 -0.39 2.27 4.19
CA LEU A 191 0.74 2.98 3.58
C LEU A 191 0.24 3.93 2.48
N ILE A 192 -0.37 5.03 2.90
CA ILE A 192 -0.97 6.04 2.01
C ILE A 192 0.05 6.68 1.07
N GLY A 193 -0.40 7.04 -0.13
CA GLY A 193 0.41 7.69 -1.18
C GLY A 193 1.06 6.69 -2.13
N ASP A 194 1.02 5.39 -1.81
CA ASP A 194 1.53 4.32 -2.65
C ASP A 194 0.38 3.62 -3.38
N HIS A 195 0.43 3.56 -4.71
CA HIS A 195 -0.63 2.91 -5.49
C HIS A 195 -0.71 1.38 -5.29
N SER A 196 0.37 0.75 -4.84
CA SER A 196 0.38 -0.67 -4.47
C SER A 196 -0.47 -0.95 -3.22
N SER A 197 -0.75 0.07 -2.39
CA SER A 197 -1.59 -0.02 -1.19
C SER A 197 -3.10 0.05 -1.48
N ASN A 198 -3.49 0.34 -2.73
CA ASN A 198 -4.88 0.55 -3.12
C ASN A 198 -5.70 -0.75 -3.13
N SER A 199 -7.02 -0.59 -3.08
CA SER A 199 -7.96 -1.73 -3.11
C SER A 199 -8.11 -2.36 -4.50
N ASN A 200 -7.94 -1.56 -5.55
CA ASN A 200 -8.16 -1.94 -6.95
C ASN A 200 -6.95 -1.60 -7.84
N ASN A 201 -6.97 -2.06 -9.09
CA ASN A 201 -5.89 -1.79 -10.03
C ASN A 201 -6.11 -0.46 -10.74
N VAL A 202 -5.03 0.32 -10.86
CA VAL A 202 -5.02 1.58 -11.60
C VAL A 202 -5.07 1.26 -13.09
N LEU A 203 -6.07 1.74 -13.82
CA LEU A 203 -6.18 1.60 -15.28
C LEU A 203 -5.46 2.73 -16.02
N LYS A 204 -5.40 3.92 -15.41
CA LYS A 204 -4.83 5.11 -16.04
C LYS A 204 -4.37 6.12 -15.01
N ARG A 205 -3.25 6.79 -15.29
CA ARG A 205 -2.76 7.96 -14.56
C ARG A 205 -2.55 9.11 -15.52
N THR A 206 -3.00 10.29 -15.13
CA THR A 206 -2.80 11.53 -15.90
C THR A 206 -2.04 12.52 -15.04
N PHE A 207 -0.86 12.93 -15.50
CA PHE A 207 0.01 13.86 -14.80
C PHE A 207 -0.10 15.23 -15.44
N ASN A 208 -0.55 16.20 -14.65
CA ASN A 208 -0.75 17.58 -15.09
C ASN A 208 0.14 18.50 -14.26
N SER A 209 1.19 19.04 -14.87
CA SER A 209 2.01 20.07 -14.24
C SER A 209 1.52 21.46 -14.67
N LYS A 210 1.47 22.40 -13.72
CA LYS A 210 1.09 23.78 -14.00
C LYS A 210 2.04 24.39 -15.04
N GLY A 211 1.48 24.98 -16.09
CA GLY A 211 2.24 25.56 -17.19
C GLY A 211 2.59 24.59 -18.32
N SER A 212 2.29 23.29 -18.18
CA SER A 212 2.33 22.34 -19.31
C SER A 212 1.01 22.37 -20.08
N SER A 213 1.08 22.42 -21.41
CA SER A 213 -0.09 22.26 -22.28
C SER A 213 -0.47 20.80 -22.54
N THR A 214 0.44 19.87 -22.27
CA THR A 214 0.28 18.46 -22.61
C THR A 214 0.52 17.60 -21.38
N PRO A 215 -0.48 16.83 -20.91
CA PRO A 215 -0.28 15.91 -19.81
C PRO A 215 0.55 14.70 -20.25
N THR A 216 1.28 14.11 -19.30
CA THR A 216 1.80 12.74 -19.47
C THR A 216 0.70 11.76 -19.07
N VAL A 217 0.54 10.68 -19.82
CA VAL A 217 -0.48 9.66 -19.56
C VAL A 217 0.16 8.29 -19.50
N GLU A 218 -0.15 7.57 -18.44
CA GLU A 218 0.16 6.15 -18.29
C GLU A 218 -1.15 5.36 -18.35
N THR A 219 -1.16 4.26 -19.10
CA THR A 219 -2.30 3.33 -19.15
C THR A 219 -1.85 1.93 -18.81
N TYR A 220 -2.72 1.18 -18.15
CA TYR A 220 -2.43 -0.13 -17.61
C TYR A 220 -3.53 -1.10 -18.03
N ILE A 221 -3.14 -2.18 -18.68
CA ILE A 221 -4.04 -3.20 -19.21
C ILE A 221 -3.79 -4.49 -18.46
N PHE A 222 -4.83 -5.07 -17.87
CA PHE A 222 -4.70 -6.25 -17.02
C PHE A 222 -5.40 -7.47 -17.60
N GLU A 223 -4.79 -8.62 -17.35
CA GLU A 223 -5.40 -9.93 -17.45
C GLU A 223 -5.59 -10.48 -16.03
N TYR A 224 -6.68 -11.20 -15.77
CA TYR A 224 -7.03 -11.65 -14.42
C TYR A 224 -7.33 -13.14 -14.36
N ASP A 225 -7.12 -13.71 -13.18
CA ASP A 225 -7.59 -15.05 -12.83
C ASP A 225 -9.11 -15.08 -12.56
N SER A 226 -9.64 -16.28 -12.28
CA SER A 226 -11.06 -16.49 -11.94
C SER A 226 -11.48 -15.87 -10.61
N LYS A 227 -10.52 -15.44 -9.78
CA LYS A 227 -10.71 -14.81 -8.48
C LYS A 227 -10.49 -13.30 -8.52
N ASN A 228 -10.39 -12.72 -9.73
CA ASN A 228 -10.23 -11.29 -9.99
C ASN A 228 -8.90 -10.69 -9.50
N TYR A 229 -7.84 -11.50 -9.40
CA TYR A 229 -6.48 -11.02 -9.18
C TYR A 229 -5.75 -10.93 -10.52
N PRO A 230 -4.97 -9.87 -10.77
CA PRO A 230 -4.25 -9.73 -12.03
C PRO A 230 -3.16 -10.78 -12.14
N THR A 231 -3.07 -11.49 -13.26
CA THR A 231 -1.96 -12.39 -13.59
C THR A 231 -0.93 -11.70 -14.46
N LYS A 232 -1.35 -10.66 -15.21
CA LYS A 232 -0.50 -9.84 -16.05
C LYS A 232 -0.98 -8.40 -16.08
N MET A 233 -0.04 -7.47 -16.16
CA MET A 233 -0.22 -6.04 -16.41
C MET A 233 0.66 -5.65 -17.59
N THR A 234 0.11 -4.88 -18.52
CA THR A 234 0.87 -4.18 -19.56
C THR A 234 0.79 -2.69 -19.29
N THR A 235 1.94 -2.06 -19.08
CA THR A 235 2.05 -0.61 -18.88
C THR A 235 2.41 0.05 -20.19
N ASN A 236 1.68 1.09 -20.57
CA ASN A 236 2.04 1.97 -21.69
C ASN A 236 2.22 3.39 -21.18
N THR A 237 3.44 3.91 -21.31
CA THR A 237 3.81 5.26 -20.91
C THR A 237 3.92 6.14 -22.15
N GLN A 238 3.03 7.12 -22.27
CA GLN A 238 3.02 8.05 -23.40
C GLN A 238 3.60 9.40 -23.00
N SER A 239 4.67 9.80 -23.68
CA SER A 239 5.25 11.15 -23.60
C SER A 239 5.39 11.72 -25.00
N GLY A 240 4.51 12.66 -25.36
CA GLY A 240 4.40 13.15 -26.73
C GLY A 240 4.02 12.03 -27.71
N THR A 241 4.86 11.80 -28.72
CA THR A 241 4.66 10.75 -29.73
C THR A 241 5.30 9.40 -29.36
N SER A 242 6.12 9.36 -28.31
CA SER A 242 6.80 8.13 -27.88
C SER A 242 5.92 7.31 -26.95
N VAL A 243 5.89 6.00 -27.16
CA VAL A 243 5.22 5.04 -26.28
C VAL A 243 6.24 3.98 -25.86
N ILE A 244 6.42 3.82 -24.56
CA ILE A 244 7.19 2.73 -23.96
C ILE A 244 6.18 1.71 -23.43
N THR A 245 6.44 0.42 -23.69
CA THR A 245 5.59 -0.69 -23.24
C THR A 245 6.42 -1.64 -22.39
N GLU A 246 5.90 -1.92 -21.20
CA GLU A 246 6.50 -2.82 -20.20
C GLU A 246 5.44 -3.83 -19.75
N THR A 247 5.86 -4.98 -19.24
CA THR A 247 4.94 -5.98 -18.70
C THR A 247 5.32 -6.40 -17.29
N THR A 248 4.30 -6.75 -16.50
CA THR A 248 4.46 -7.32 -15.16
C THR A 248 3.57 -8.53 -15.02
N GLU A 249 4.11 -9.66 -14.61
CA GLU A 249 3.36 -10.88 -14.31
C GLU A 249 3.35 -11.14 -12.81
N PHE A 250 2.21 -11.60 -12.30
CA PHE A 250 2.00 -11.90 -10.89
C PHE A 250 1.69 -13.39 -10.71
N ILE A 251 2.47 -14.05 -9.87
CA ILE A 251 2.33 -15.47 -9.55
C ILE A 251 1.93 -15.58 -8.07
N TYR A 252 0.83 -16.29 -7.80
CA TYR A 252 0.20 -16.38 -6.47
C TYR A 252 0.41 -17.72 -5.75
#